data_AF-A0A2K4GDR0-F1
#
_entry.id   AF-A0A2K4GDR0-F1
#
_cell.length_a   1.000
_cell.length_b   1.000
_cell.length_c   1.000
_cell.angle_alpha   90.00
_cell.angle_beta   90.00
_cell.angle_gamma   90.00
#
_symmetry.space_group_name_H-M   'P 1'
#
loop_
_entity.id
_entity.type
_entity.pdbx_description
1 polymer ?
#
loop_
_entity_poly.entity_id
_entity_poly.type
_entity_poly.pdbx_seq_one_letter_code
_entity_poly.pdbx_strand_id
1 'polypeptide(L)'
;MPGLSRHNRWLQRLGDGMRRHATAIRVVQWLVVLFYGGLLVLPALLPLPDSQARILDNLTLLAQFLFWGIWWPFVLLSMLLFGRLWCGVLCPEGSLSEWASHYGKGLGVPRWVRWGGWPTLAFCLTTLYGQLISVYDYAQAALLILGGSTVVAVGVGLLFARGKRVWCRYLCPVSGVFALLARLAPVHFQVDEQRWKDNAGPRLPPPNCAPLLDIRRLRGASDCHACGRCSGQREAVQLIARSSNQEILHATEDNLSPWDARLLLFGVIGLAMGAFQWTVSPWFIALKQSLAQWLVGHEVFWPLQDNVPWWLLTHYPALNDSFSWLDGLSIVLYLSASALVLGGGLLILLRAAARLAGDPALYVPLSLTLTPLGAAGLFLGLSATTVKLLRYEGLLLEWVQPARAWLLLGAIGWSLLLGWKRMALQGIPLPRRSAAGACLLLANALVGYGWWLQFWGWN
;
A
#
# COMPACT_ATOMS: atom_id res chain seq x y z
N MET A 1 -32.30 12.80 -12.24
CA MET A 1 -30.99 13.50 -12.19
C MET A 1 -30.94 15.03 -11.82
N PRO A 2 -31.91 15.69 -11.15
CA PRO A 2 -31.68 17.06 -10.67
C PRO A 2 -30.87 17.05 -9.35
N GLY A 3 -29.79 17.82 -9.27
CA GLY A 3 -29.01 18.01 -8.04
C GLY A 3 -27.50 17.82 -8.14
N LEU A 4 -26.97 17.27 -9.23
CA LEU A 4 -25.51 17.15 -9.44
C LEU A 4 -24.92 18.42 -10.04
N SER A 5 -23.78 18.87 -9.50
CA SER A 5 -22.96 19.92 -10.11
C SER A 5 -22.54 19.55 -11.54
N ARG A 6 -22.17 20.54 -12.37
CA ARG A 6 -21.67 20.28 -13.75
C ARG A 6 -20.52 19.27 -13.76
N HIS A 7 -19.58 19.39 -12.82
CA HIS A 7 -18.46 18.47 -12.67
C HIS A 7 -18.90 17.04 -12.33
N ASN A 8 -19.80 16.89 -11.35
CA ASN A 8 -20.31 15.57 -10.95
C ASN A 8 -21.17 14.92 -12.04
N ARG A 9 -21.81 15.69 -12.93
CA ARG A 9 -22.47 15.13 -14.12
C ARG A 9 -21.48 14.50 -15.10
N TRP A 10 -20.32 15.12 -15.29
CA TRP A 10 -19.27 14.55 -16.15
C TRP A 10 -18.66 13.28 -15.52
N LEU A 11 -18.35 13.32 -14.22
CA LEU A 11 -17.90 12.13 -13.49
C LEU A 11 -18.94 11.01 -13.55
N GLN A 12 -20.23 11.32 -13.37
CA GLN A 12 -21.27 10.32 -13.47
C GLN A 12 -21.32 9.68 -14.87
N ARG A 13 -21.17 10.48 -15.94
CA ARG A 13 -21.08 9.95 -17.31
C ARG A 13 -19.89 9.02 -17.50
N LEU A 14 -18.75 9.31 -16.85
CA LEU A 14 -17.61 8.39 -16.83
C LEU A 14 -17.95 7.09 -16.11
N GLY A 15 -18.57 7.14 -14.93
CA GLY A 15 -19.02 5.94 -14.21
C GLY A 15 -19.98 5.07 -15.03
N ASP A 16 -20.97 5.70 -15.67
CA ASP A 16 -21.88 5.01 -16.59
C ASP A 16 -21.17 4.51 -17.86
N GLY A 17 -20.15 5.23 -18.31
CA GLY A 17 -19.26 4.84 -19.40
C GLY A 17 -18.48 3.57 -19.08
N MET A 18 -17.91 3.47 -17.86
CA MET A 18 -17.21 2.28 -17.38
C MET A 18 -18.14 1.05 -17.37
N ARG A 19 -19.38 1.22 -16.91
CA ARG A 19 -20.38 0.14 -16.93
C ARG A 19 -20.72 -0.29 -18.35
N ARG A 20 -20.95 0.67 -19.26
CA ARG A 20 -21.32 0.39 -20.67
C ARG A 20 -20.19 -0.28 -21.45
N HIS A 21 -18.95 0.13 -21.22
CA HIS A 21 -17.76 -0.41 -21.89
C HIS A 21 -17.06 -1.51 -21.08
N ALA A 22 -17.83 -2.32 -20.34
CA ALA A 22 -17.29 -3.39 -19.52
C ALA A 22 -16.44 -4.40 -20.33
N THR A 23 -16.76 -4.62 -21.61
CA THR A 23 -15.95 -5.46 -22.50
C THR A 23 -14.58 -4.84 -22.78
N ALA A 24 -14.50 -3.52 -23.03
CA ALA A 24 -13.22 -2.84 -23.22
C ALA A 24 -12.36 -2.91 -21.95
N ILE A 25 -12.97 -2.75 -20.77
CA ILE A 25 -12.27 -2.92 -19.49
C ILE A 25 -11.70 -4.34 -19.35
N ARG A 26 -12.46 -5.37 -19.73
CA ARG A 26 -11.96 -6.76 -19.71
C ARG A 26 -10.81 -7.00 -20.68
N VAL A 27 -10.84 -6.40 -21.87
CA VAL A 27 -9.72 -6.47 -22.83
C VAL A 27 -8.48 -5.82 -22.23
N VAL A 28 -8.61 -4.62 -21.65
CA VAL A 28 -7.51 -3.93 -20.97
C VAL A 28 -6.96 -4.77 -19.80
N GLN A 29 -7.82 -5.39 -19.01
CA GLN A 29 -7.40 -6.29 -17.93
C GLN A 29 -6.52 -7.44 -18.44
N TRP A 30 -6.90 -8.09 -19.53
CA TRP A 30 -6.12 -9.18 -20.10
C TRP A 30 -4.82 -8.71 -20.76
N LEU A 31 -4.82 -7.56 -21.43
CA LEU A 31 -3.58 -6.95 -21.94
C LEU A 31 -2.60 -6.66 -20.81
N VAL A 32 -3.09 -6.13 -19.68
CA VAL A 32 -2.29 -5.90 -18.48
C VAL A 32 -1.78 -7.21 -17.88
N VAL A 33 -2.61 -8.26 -17.82
CA VAL A 33 -2.18 -9.59 -17.34
C VAL A 33 -1.05 -10.15 -18.21
N LEU A 34 -1.17 -10.07 -19.54
CA LEU A 34 -0.14 -10.51 -20.48
C LEU A 34 1.15 -9.70 -20.31
N PHE A 35 1.04 -8.38 -20.20
CA PHE A 35 2.18 -7.49 -19.99
C PHE A 35 2.88 -7.78 -18.65
N TYR A 36 2.11 -7.95 -17.58
CA TYR A 36 2.62 -8.33 -16.25
C TYR A 36 3.30 -9.70 -16.27
N GLY A 37 2.71 -10.69 -16.92
CA GLY A 37 3.31 -12.01 -17.09
C GLY A 37 4.63 -11.95 -17.87
N GLY A 38 4.67 -11.17 -18.95
CA GLY A 38 5.90 -10.93 -19.72
C GLY A 38 7.00 -10.28 -18.88
N LEU A 39 6.68 -9.22 -18.13
CA LEU A 39 7.63 -8.52 -17.26
C LEU A 39 8.16 -9.38 -16.10
N LEU A 40 7.39 -10.36 -15.61
CA LEU A 40 7.85 -11.24 -14.53
C LEU A 40 8.60 -12.48 -15.03
N VAL A 41 8.10 -13.12 -16.09
CA VAL A 41 8.62 -14.41 -16.55
C VAL A 41 9.85 -14.23 -17.43
N LEU A 42 9.82 -13.30 -18.40
CA LEU A 42 10.91 -13.17 -19.37
C LEU A 42 12.25 -12.82 -18.69
N PRO A 43 12.34 -11.83 -17.78
CA PRO A 43 13.60 -11.49 -17.13
C PRO A 43 14.12 -12.60 -16.21
N ALA A 44 13.24 -13.41 -15.64
CA ALA A 44 13.62 -14.52 -14.76
C ALA A 44 14.22 -15.71 -15.52
N LEU A 45 13.97 -15.81 -16.84
CA LEU A 45 14.55 -16.82 -17.72
C LEU A 45 15.85 -16.37 -18.39
N LEU A 46 16.17 -15.07 -18.31
CA LEU A 46 17.40 -14.51 -18.87
C LEU A 46 18.56 -14.60 -17.88
N PRO A 47 19.81 -14.65 -18.38
CA PRO A 47 20.98 -14.58 -17.51
C PRO A 47 21.01 -13.25 -16.75
N LEU A 48 21.71 -13.26 -15.62
CA LEU A 48 21.93 -12.07 -14.81
C LEU A 48 22.64 -10.99 -15.64
N PRO A 49 22.24 -9.71 -15.51
CA PRO A 49 22.87 -8.62 -16.25
C PRO A 49 24.33 -8.43 -15.81
N ASP A 50 25.21 -8.16 -16.78
CA ASP A 50 26.59 -7.74 -16.51
C ASP A 50 26.62 -6.39 -15.78
N SER A 51 27.67 -6.15 -15.00
CA SER A 51 27.81 -4.92 -14.19
C SER A 51 27.88 -3.61 -14.99
N GLN A 52 28.13 -3.68 -16.30
CA GLN A 52 28.16 -2.53 -17.22
C GLN A 52 26.87 -2.37 -18.05
N ALA A 53 25.90 -3.28 -17.89
CA ALA A 53 24.66 -3.25 -18.66
C ALA A 53 23.82 -2.01 -18.31
N ARG A 54 23.26 -1.36 -19.34
CA ARG A 54 22.37 -0.21 -19.20
C ARG A 54 20.92 -0.62 -19.40
N ILE A 55 19.98 0.25 -19.00
CA ILE A 55 18.53 0.00 -19.07
C ILE A 55 18.09 -0.25 -20.51
N LEU A 56 18.68 0.44 -21.49
CA LEU A 56 18.31 0.29 -22.90
C LEU A 56 18.91 -0.95 -23.57
N ASP A 57 20.02 -1.45 -23.02
CA ASP A 57 20.78 -2.55 -23.63
C ASP A 57 20.44 -3.91 -23.01
N ASN A 58 19.70 -3.93 -21.90
CA ASN A 58 19.38 -5.15 -21.17
C ASN A 58 17.89 -5.23 -20.79
N LEU A 59 17.22 -6.26 -21.31
CA LEU A 59 15.79 -6.47 -21.08
C LEU A 59 15.43 -6.67 -19.60
N THR A 60 16.32 -7.27 -18.80
CA THR A 60 16.10 -7.48 -17.36
C THR A 60 16.10 -6.16 -16.60
N LEU A 61 17.05 -5.27 -16.90
CA LEU A 61 17.10 -3.92 -16.32
C LEU A 61 15.93 -3.05 -16.80
N LEU A 62 15.56 -3.15 -18.08
CA LEU A 62 14.37 -2.48 -18.61
C LEU A 62 13.11 -2.94 -17.87
N ALA A 63 12.93 -4.25 -17.69
CA ALA A 63 11.79 -4.79 -16.98
C ALA A 63 11.77 -4.37 -15.51
N GLN A 64 12.92 -4.36 -14.83
CA GLN A 64 13.08 -3.85 -13.47
C GLN A 64 12.67 -2.36 -13.39
N PHE A 65 13.09 -1.54 -14.35
CA PHE A 65 12.72 -0.12 -14.40
C PHE A 65 11.22 0.08 -14.67
N LEU A 66 10.64 -0.65 -15.64
CA LEU A 66 9.20 -0.57 -15.93
C LEU A 66 8.37 -1.03 -14.73
N PHE A 67 8.78 -2.11 -14.07
CA PHE A 67 8.03 -2.73 -13.00
C PHE A 67 8.20 -2.00 -11.65
N TRP A 68 9.43 -1.79 -11.19
CA TRP A 68 9.66 -1.12 -9.90
C TRP A 68 9.73 0.41 -10.03
N GLY A 69 10.26 0.90 -11.14
CA GLY A 69 10.47 2.33 -11.37
C GLY A 69 9.22 3.09 -11.81
N ILE A 70 8.36 2.50 -12.65
CA ILE A 70 7.16 3.17 -13.19
C ILE A 70 5.87 2.59 -12.63
N TRP A 71 5.70 1.26 -12.70
CA TRP A 71 4.43 0.61 -12.40
C TRP A 71 3.98 0.80 -10.96
N TRP A 72 4.84 0.55 -9.96
CA TRP A 72 4.50 0.72 -8.54
C TRP A 72 4.19 2.17 -8.13
N PRO A 73 5.01 3.18 -8.49
CA PRO A 73 4.66 4.59 -8.25
C PRO A 73 3.35 4.98 -8.93
N PHE A 74 3.09 4.48 -10.14
CA PHE A 74 1.83 4.69 -10.85
C PHE A 74 0.63 4.03 -10.14
N VAL A 75 0.80 2.82 -9.61
CA VAL A 75 -0.22 2.15 -8.79
C VAL A 75 -0.58 3.03 -7.59
N LEU A 76 0.40 3.50 -6.81
CA LEU A 76 0.14 4.36 -5.64
C LEU A 76 -0.58 5.66 -6.01
N LEU A 77 -0.12 6.32 -7.07
CA LEU A 77 -0.74 7.56 -7.54
C LEU A 77 -2.19 7.35 -7.97
N SER A 78 -2.47 6.23 -8.66
CA SER A 78 -3.83 5.89 -9.06
C SER A 78 -4.77 5.70 -7.84
N MET A 79 -4.25 5.13 -6.74
CA MET A 79 -5.02 4.96 -5.50
C MET A 79 -5.38 6.29 -4.85
N LEU A 80 -4.42 7.23 -4.85
CA LEU A 80 -4.58 8.57 -4.27
C LEU A 80 -5.53 9.45 -5.08
N LEU A 81 -5.66 9.24 -6.39
CA LEU A 81 -6.49 10.07 -7.26
C LEU A 81 -7.88 9.49 -7.53
N PHE A 82 -7.98 8.17 -7.69
CA PHE A 82 -9.20 7.50 -8.16
C PHE A 82 -9.70 6.41 -7.21
N GLY A 83 -9.17 6.35 -5.99
CA GLY A 83 -9.45 5.28 -5.05
C GLY A 83 -8.94 3.96 -5.58
N ARG A 84 -9.58 2.84 -5.26
CA ARG A 84 -9.05 1.52 -5.66
C ARG A 84 -9.33 1.12 -7.11
N LEU A 85 -9.35 2.09 -8.03
CA LEU A 85 -9.57 1.89 -9.46
C LEU A 85 -8.62 0.86 -10.04
N TRP A 86 -7.34 0.92 -9.67
CA TRP A 86 -6.35 -0.06 -10.10
C TRP A 86 -6.74 -1.48 -9.66
N CYS A 87 -7.16 -1.67 -8.40
CA CYS A 87 -7.67 -2.97 -7.93
C CYS A 87 -8.88 -3.46 -8.74
N GLY A 88 -9.70 -2.58 -9.30
CA GLY A 88 -10.88 -2.93 -10.10
C GLY A 88 -10.59 -3.15 -11.59
N VAL A 89 -9.71 -2.36 -12.18
CA VAL A 89 -9.54 -2.20 -13.64
C VAL A 89 -8.18 -2.70 -14.14
N LEU A 90 -7.10 -2.52 -13.39
CA LEU A 90 -5.73 -2.73 -13.88
C LEU A 90 -4.96 -3.82 -13.12
N CYS A 91 -5.46 -4.30 -11.98
CA CYS A 91 -4.74 -5.28 -11.18
C CYS A 91 -4.75 -6.67 -11.87
N PRO A 92 -3.57 -7.23 -12.22
CA PRO A 92 -3.49 -8.52 -12.90
C PRO A 92 -3.92 -9.66 -11.98
N GLU A 93 -3.43 -9.70 -10.74
CA GLU A 93 -3.82 -10.69 -9.73
C GLU A 93 -5.34 -10.71 -9.50
N GLY A 94 -5.97 -9.54 -9.41
CA GLY A 94 -7.41 -9.42 -9.21
C GLY A 94 -8.23 -9.91 -10.40
N SER A 95 -7.71 -9.71 -11.61
CA SER A 95 -8.34 -10.17 -12.85
C SER A 95 -8.23 -11.68 -13.01
N LEU A 96 -7.04 -12.24 -12.74
CA LEU A 96 -6.79 -13.70 -12.73
C LEU A 96 -7.62 -14.41 -11.65
N SER A 97 -7.65 -13.87 -10.43
CA SER A 97 -8.45 -14.42 -9.33
C SER A 97 -9.95 -14.38 -9.64
N GLU A 98 -10.45 -13.29 -10.24
CA GLU A 98 -11.86 -13.22 -10.66
C GLU A 98 -12.18 -14.21 -11.77
N TRP A 99 -11.34 -14.30 -12.80
CA TRP A 99 -11.50 -15.28 -13.88
C TRP A 99 -11.52 -16.70 -13.33
N ALA A 100 -10.55 -17.05 -12.49
CA ALA A 100 -10.46 -18.36 -11.84
C ALA A 100 -11.71 -18.64 -10.98
N SER A 101 -12.22 -17.63 -10.28
CA SER A 101 -13.42 -17.77 -9.45
C SER A 101 -14.67 -18.16 -10.23
N HIS A 102 -14.76 -17.89 -11.53
CA HIS A 102 -15.89 -18.37 -12.33
C HIS A 102 -15.95 -19.91 -12.43
N TYR A 103 -14.78 -20.56 -12.35
CA TYR A 103 -14.65 -22.02 -12.33
C TYR A 103 -14.59 -22.58 -10.89
N GLY A 104 -14.81 -21.73 -9.88
CA GLY A 104 -14.60 -22.09 -8.49
C GLY A 104 -15.66 -23.04 -7.92
N LYS A 105 -15.23 -23.91 -7.01
CA LYS A 105 -16.09 -24.88 -6.30
C LYS A 105 -17.19 -24.19 -5.48
N GLY A 106 -16.93 -22.97 -4.99
CA GLY A 106 -17.90 -22.17 -4.24
C GLY A 106 -18.09 -22.66 -2.81
N LEU A 107 -17.00 -23.09 -2.16
CA LEU A 107 -17.01 -23.68 -0.81
C LEU A 107 -17.44 -22.70 0.31
N GLY A 108 -17.66 -21.43 -0.03
CA GLY A 108 -17.92 -20.36 0.93
C GLY A 108 -16.63 -19.87 1.59
N VAL A 109 -16.62 -18.61 2.03
CA VAL A 109 -15.43 -18.04 2.68
C VAL A 109 -15.43 -18.43 4.16
N PRO A 110 -14.44 -19.23 4.62
CA PRO A 110 -14.39 -19.68 6.00
C PRO A 110 -14.17 -18.48 6.95
N ARG A 111 -14.58 -18.63 8.22
CA ARG A 111 -14.50 -17.55 9.21
C ARG A 111 -13.07 -17.07 9.44
N TRP A 112 -12.09 -17.98 9.42
CA TRP A 112 -10.68 -17.64 9.61
C TRP A 112 -10.14 -16.74 8.50
N VAL A 113 -10.52 -16.96 7.23
CA VAL A 113 -10.13 -16.09 6.10
C VAL A 113 -10.72 -14.68 6.24
N ARG A 114 -11.88 -14.54 6.89
CA ARG A 114 -12.53 -13.23 7.11
C ARG A 114 -11.91 -12.40 8.22
N TRP A 115 -10.83 -12.86 8.85
CA TRP A 115 -10.15 -12.11 9.90
C TRP A 115 -9.53 -10.83 9.32
N GLY A 116 -9.93 -9.67 9.84
CA GLY A 116 -9.50 -8.36 9.32
C GLY A 116 -8.01 -8.04 9.48
N GLY A 117 -7.26 -8.86 10.22
CA GLY A 117 -5.81 -8.70 10.39
C GLY A 117 -4.97 -9.34 9.29
N TRP A 118 -5.55 -10.17 8.43
CA TRP A 118 -4.81 -10.84 7.35
C TRP A 118 -4.07 -9.88 6.41
N PRO A 119 -4.68 -8.78 5.90
CA PRO A 119 -3.96 -7.85 5.05
C PRO A 119 -2.77 -7.19 5.76
N THR A 120 -2.92 -6.87 7.05
CA THR A 120 -1.84 -6.28 7.85
C THR A 120 -0.69 -7.28 8.02
N LEU A 121 -1.00 -8.51 8.41
CA LEU A 121 -0.01 -9.55 8.59
C LEU A 121 0.69 -9.89 7.27
N ALA A 122 -0.08 -10.05 6.19
CA ALA A 122 0.43 -10.32 4.86
C ALA A 122 1.38 -9.20 4.40
N PHE A 123 0.99 -7.92 4.56
CA PHE A 123 1.87 -6.79 4.26
C PHE A 123 3.20 -6.86 5.03
N CYS A 124 3.15 -7.13 6.33
CA CYS A 124 4.35 -7.20 7.16
C CYS A 124 5.26 -8.34 6.73
N LEU A 125 4.70 -9.53 6.53
CA LEU A 125 5.46 -10.72 6.12
C LEU A 125 6.05 -10.56 4.73
N THR A 126 5.29 -10.05 3.75
CA THR A 126 5.81 -9.84 2.38
C THR A 126 6.85 -8.74 2.33
N THR A 127 6.72 -7.69 3.16
CA THR A 127 7.73 -6.63 3.23
C THR A 127 9.03 -7.19 3.82
N LEU A 128 8.95 -7.93 4.93
CA LEU A 128 10.11 -8.56 5.54
C LEU A 128 10.79 -9.54 4.58
N TYR A 129 10.01 -10.47 4.03
CA TYR A 129 10.51 -11.48 3.11
C TYR A 129 11.09 -10.87 1.83
N GLY A 130 10.46 -9.83 1.28
CA GLY A 130 10.96 -9.12 0.10
C GLY A 130 12.33 -8.47 0.31
N GLN A 131 12.63 -8.00 1.54
CA GLN A 131 13.98 -7.49 1.86
C GLN A 131 15.00 -8.61 2.01
N LEU A 132 14.60 -9.77 2.53
CA LEU A 132 15.50 -10.92 2.72
C LEU A 132 15.99 -11.52 1.40
N ILE A 133 15.19 -11.46 0.34
CA ILE A 133 15.52 -12.01 -0.98
C ILE A 133 15.88 -10.93 -2.02
N SER A 134 16.05 -9.67 -1.61
CA SER A 134 16.34 -8.53 -2.48
C SER A 134 15.41 -8.42 -3.69
N VAL A 135 14.09 -8.40 -3.44
CA VAL A 135 13.02 -8.46 -4.46
C VAL A 135 13.09 -7.36 -5.54
N TYR A 136 13.69 -6.22 -5.21
CA TYR A 136 13.81 -5.08 -6.12
C TYR A 136 14.96 -5.23 -7.11
N ASP A 137 15.98 -6.02 -6.78
CA ASP A 137 17.20 -6.17 -7.56
C ASP A 137 17.17 -7.42 -8.45
N TYR A 138 16.47 -8.49 -8.02
CA TYR A 138 16.47 -9.78 -8.73
C TYR A 138 15.11 -10.17 -9.32
N ALA A 139 15.11 -10.51 -10.62
CA ALA A 139 13.93 -10.98 -11.33
C ALA A 139 13.38 -12.31 -10.79
N GLN A 140 14.24 -13.26 -10.40
CA GLN A 140 13.78 -14.53 -9.82
C GLN A 140 13.05 -14.31 -8.48
N ALA A 141 13.57 -13.40 -7.65
CA ALA A 141 12.94 -13.03 -6.38
C ALA A 141 11.59 -12.34 -6.60
N ALA A 142 11.50 -11.42 -7.57
CA ALA A 142 10.24 -10.80 -7.97
C ALA A 142 9.22 -11.82 -8.47
N LEU A 143 9.63 -12.77 -9.33
CA LEU A 143 8.78 -13.85 -9.81
C LEU A 143 8.30 -14.76 -8.66
N LEU A 144 9.17 -15.06 -7.69
CA LEU A 144 8.82 -15.90 -6.55
C LEU A 144 7.71 -15.27 -5.69
N ILE A 145 7.87 -14.01 -5.29
CA ILE A 145 6.88 -13.33 -4.45
C ILE A 145 5.60 -13.03 -5.22
N LEU A 146 5.70 -12.42 -6.40
CA LEU A 146 4.56 -11.91 -7.14
C LEU A 146 3.88 -12.98 -8.00
N GLY A 147 4.67 -13.88 -8.60
CA GLY A 147 4.13 -15.09 -9.23
C GLY A 147 3.53 -16.02 -8.18
N GLY A 148 4.18 -16.20 -7.04
CA GLY A 148 3.65 -16.96 -5.90
C GLY A 148 2.32 -16.39 -5.40
N SER A 149 2.23 -15.07 -5.15
CA SER A 149 0.97 -14.41 -4.76
C SER A 149 -0.12 -14.58 -5.82
N THR A 150 0.24 -14.52 -7.11
CA THR A 150 -0.69 -14.75 -8.22
C THR A 150 -1.24 -16.18 -8.23
N VAL A 151 -0.40 -17.19 -8.03
CA VAL A 151 -0.83 -18.59 -7.95
C VAL A 151 -1.77 -18.79 -6.76
N VAL A 152 -1.43 -18.24 -5.60
CA VAL A 152 -2.31 -18.29 -4.41
C VAL A 152 -3.62 -17.55 -4.67
N ALA A 153 -3.60 -16.39 -5.33
CA ALA A 153 -4.79 -15.62 -5.69
C ALA A 153 -5.75 -16.40 -6.60
N VAL A 154 -5.21 -17.14 -7.58
CA VAL A 154 -5.95 -18.05 -8.46
C VAL A 154 -6.53 -19.21 -7.66
N GLY A 155 -5.72 -19.85 -6.81
CA GLY A 155 -6.16 -20.94 -5.94
C GLY A 155 -7.32 -20.54 -5.02
N VAL A 156 -7.21 -19.39 -4.34
CA VAL A 156 -8.27 -18.80 -3.50
C VAL A 156 -9.54 -18.52 -4.31
N GLY A 157 -9.39 -18.04 -5.55
CA GLY A 157 -10.49 -17.86 -6.50
C GLY A 157 -11.21 -19.19 -6.81
N LEU A 158 -10.46 -20.24 -7.13
CA LEU A 158 -11.00 -21.57 -7.45
C LEU A 158 -11.70 -22.25 -6.27
N LEU A 159 -11.35 -21.91 -5.02
CA LEU A 159 -11.88 -22.58 -3.83
C LEU A 159 -13.16 -21.93 -3.30
N PHE A 160 -13.14 -20.62 -2.99
CA PHE A 160 -14.09 -20.07 -2.02
C PHE A 160 -15.37 -19.46 -2.58
N ALA A 161 -15.36 -18.81 -3.75
CA ALA A 161 -16.54 -18.09 -4.24
C ALA A 161 -16.63 -18.09 -5.76
N ARG A 162 -17.86 -18.00 -6.29
CA ARG A 162 -18.10 -17.93 -7.74
C ARG A 162 -18.21 -16.50 -8.25
N GLY A 163 -17.31 -16.09 -9.13
CA GLY A 163 -17.31 -14.78 -9.78
C GLY A 163 -17.01 -13.61 -8.83
N LYS A 164 -16.21 -13.84 -7.78
CA LYS A 164 -15.90 -12.87 -6.69
C LYS A 164 -14.40 -12.84 -6.39
N ARG A 165 -13.91 -11.69 -5.94
CA ARG A 165 -12.49 -11.43 -5.61
C ARG A 165 -12.23 -11.60 -4.11
N VAL A 166 -12.27 -12.83 -3.61
CA VAL A 166 -12.01 -13.15 -2.19
C VAL A 166 -10.57 -12.81 -1.79
N TRP A 167 -9.60 -13.12 -2.65
CA TRP A 167 -8.18 -12.79 -2.45
C TRP A 167 -7.98 -11.30 -2.18
N CYS A 168 -8.46 -10.45 -3.09
CA CYS A 168 -8.28 -9.01 -3.00
C CYS A 168 -8.93 -8.41 -1.74
N ARG A 169 -10.03 -9.00 -1.25
CA ARG A 169 -10.72 -8.49 -0.06
C ARG A 169 -10.02 -8.87 1.24
N TYR A 170 -9.53 -10.10 1.36
CA TYR A 170 -9.13 -10.65 2.65
C TYR A 170 -7.64 -10.97 2.79
N LEU A 171 -6.95 -11.32 1.71
CA LEU A 171 -5.61 -11.93 1.78
C LEU A 171 -4.51 -11.16 1.04
N CYS A 172 -4.89 -10.32 0.07
CA CYS A 172 -3.93 -9.54 -0.71
C CYS A 172 -3.09 -8.61 0.21
N PRO A 173 -1.75 -8.74 0.20
CA PRO A 173 -0.86 -8.02 1.13
C PRO A 173 -1.02 -6.50 1.06
N VAL A 174 -1.21 -5.96 -0.14
CA VAL A 174 -1.32 -4.52 -0.35
C VAL A 174 -2.75 -3.99 -0.19
N SER A 175 -3.74 -4.86 0.08
CA SER A 175 -5.15 -4.47 0.15
C SER A 175 -5.43 -3.43 1.22
N GLY A 176 -4.88 -3.60 2.42
CA GLY A 176 -5.05 -2.65 3.52
C GLY A 176 -4.36 -1.31 3.24
N VAL A 177 -3.17 -1.33 2.64
CA VAL A 177 -2.46 -0.10 2.26
C VAL A 177 -3.26 0.68 1.22
N PHE A 178 -3.77 0.01 0.19
CA PHE A 178 -4.62 0.64 -0.82
C PHE A 178 -5.95 1.15 -0.24
N ALA A 179 -6.52 0.46 0.75
CA ALA A 179 -7.69 0.95 1.46
C ALA A 179 -7.40 2.26 2.21
N LEU A 180 -6.24 2.38 2.88
CA LEU A 180 -5.80 3.62 3.52
C LEU A 180 -5.64 4.76 2.50
N LEU A 181 -4.91 4.53 1.40
CA LEU A 181 -4.67 5.54 0.37
C LEU A 181 -5.96 6.00 -0.31
N ALA A 182 -6.89 5.07 -0.57
CA ALA A 182 -8.17 5.38 -1.20
C ALA A 182 -9.04 6.33 -0.36
N ARG A 183 -8.82 6.44 0.96
CA ARG A 183 -9.51 7.44 1.80
C ARG A 183 -9.20 8.87 1.38
N LEU A 184 -8.02 9.11 0.80
CA LEU A 184 -7.58 10.42 0.29
C LEU A 184 -8.11 10.72 -1.12
N ALA A 185 -8.71 9.74 -1.79
CA ALA A 185 -9.15 9.90 -3.17
C ALA A 185 -10.23 10.99 -3.32
N PRO A 186 -10.02 11.98 -4.21
CA PRO A 186 -11.01 13.01 -4.50
C PRO A 186 -12.20 12.45 -5.29
N VAL A 187 -12.06 11.32 -5.98
CA VAL A 187 -13.13 10.70 -6.77
C VAL A 187 -13.52 9.35 -6.17
N HIS A 188 -14.83 9.11 -5.97
CA HIS A 188 -15.34 7.85 -5.46
C HIS A 188 -16.78 7.56 -5.89
N PHE A 189 -17.19 6.29 -5.78
CA PHE A 189 -18.60 5.91 -5.91
C PHE A 189 -19.32 6.15 -4.59
N GLN A 190 -20.23 7.11 -4.57
CA GLN A 190 -21.14 7.36 -3.46
C GLN A 190 -22.43 6.58 -3.67
N VAL A 191 -23.01 6.10 -2.58
CA VAL A 191 -24.34 5.49 -2.57
C VAL A 191 -25.27 6.28 -1.67
N ASP A 192 -26.40 6.71 -2.25
CA ASP A 192 -27.52 7.27 -1.50
C ASP A 192 -28.42 6.13 -1.04
N GLU A 193 -28.34 5.79 0.25
CA GLU A 193 -29.10 4.69 0.84
C GLU A 193 -30.62 4.92 0.75
N GLN A 194 -31.07 6.17 0.85
CA GLN A 194 -32.48 6.49 0.78
C GLN A 194 -33.00 6.26 -0.64
N ARG A 195 -32.32 6.82 -1.66
CA ARG A 195 -32.66 6.55 -3.07
C ARG A 195 -32.60 5.08 -3.42
N TRP A 196 -31.65 4.34 -2.84
CA TRP A 196 -31.55 2.90 -3.03
C TRP A 196 -32.79 2.17 -2.52
N LYS A 197 -33.36 2.59 -1.38
CA LYS A 197 -34.59 2.04 -0.79
C LYS A 197 -35.83 2.45 -1.57
N ASP A 198 -35.92 3.73 -1.94
CA ASP A 198 -37.03 4.27 -2.73
C ASP A 198 -37.14 3.57 -4.09
N ASN A 199 -36.00 3.14 -4.65
CA ASN A 199 -35.92 2.33 -5.87
C ASN A 199 -36.69 2.96 -7.06
N ALA A 200 -36.75 4.29 -7.09
CA ALA A 200 -37.48 5.06 -8.10
C ALA A 200 -36.74 5.17 -9.45
N GLY A 201 -35.43 4.88 -9.47
CA GLY A 201 -34.60 4.95 -10.67
C GLY A 201 -34.78 3.75 -11.63
N PRO A 202 -34.05 3.74 -12.76
CA PRO A 202 -34.18 2.70 -13.78
C PRO A 202 -33.76 1.33 -13.24
N ARG A 203 -34.54 0.29 -13.59
CA ARG A 203 -34.21 -1.10 -13.27
C ARG A 203 -33.10 -1.60 -14.19
N LEU A 204 -31.89 -1.65 -13.65
CA LEU A 204 -30.72 -2.19 -14.33
C LEU A 204 -30.46 -3.63 -13.86
N PRO A 205 -29.73 -4.46 -14.64
CA PRO A 205 -29.35 -5.80 -14.21
C PRO A 205 -28.62 -5.77 -12.87
N PRO A 206 -28.84 -6.75 -11.98
CA PRO A 206 -28.20 -6.77 -10.66
C PRO A 206 -26.66 -6.77 -10.82
N PRO A 207 -25.95 -5.81 -10.21
CA PRO A 207 -24.52 -5.69 -10.43
C PRO A 207 -23.74 -6.79 -9.70
N ASN A 208 -22.80 -7.44 -10.38
CA ASN A 208 -21.83 -8.31 -9.74
C ASN A 208 -20.72 -7.48 -9.07
N CYS A 209 -20.91 -7.12 -7.79
CA CYS A 209 -19.87 -6.51 -6.97
C CYS A 209 -18.77 -7.55 -6.68
N ALA A 210 -17.62 -7.39 -7.35
CA ALA A 210 -16.47 -8.30 -7.27
C ALA A 210 -15.96 -8.49 -5.82
N PRO A 211 -15.76 -7.44 -4.99
CA PRO A 211 -15.36 -7.59 -3.59
C PRO A 211 -16.49 -8.00 -2.62
N LEU A 212 -17.67 -8.44 -3.09
CA LEU A 212 -18.77 -8.88 -2.20
C LEU A 212 -19.26 -7.79 -1.21
N LEU A 213 -19.23 -6.52 -1.60
CA LEU A 213 -19.69 -5.42 -0.75
C LEU A 213 -21.22 -5.29 -0.78
N ASP A 214 -21.79 -4.94 0.37
CA ASP A 214 -23.18 -4.45 0.42
C ASP A 214 -23.21 -3.04 -0.17
N ILE A 215 -23.57 -2.95 -1.46
CA ILE A 215 -23.60 -1.67 -2.21
C ILE A 215 -24.51 -0.66 -1.48
N ARG A 216 -25.64 -1.10 -0.92
CA ARG A 216 -26.61 -0.22 -0.24
C ARG A 216 -25.98 0.55 0.92
N ARG A 217 -25.03 -0.07 1.63
CA ARG A 217 -24.40 0.47 2.85
C ARG A 217 -22.99 0.99 2.61
N LEU A 218 -22.59 1.19 1.34
CA LEU A 218 -21.26 1.67 1.02
C LEU A 218 -21.10 3.14 1.42
N ARG A 219 -20.19 3.42 2.36
CA ARG A 219 -19.98 4.76 2.94
C ARG A 219 -18.66 5.45 2.52
N GLY A 220 -17.74 4.72 1.89
CA GLY A 220 -16.39 5.22 1.58
C GLY A 220 -15.70 4.50 0.43
N ALA A 221 -14.48 4.94 0.13
CA ALA A 221 -13.69 4.43 -0.99
C ALA A 221 -12.71 3.31 -0.60
N SER A 222 -12.48 3.11 0.70
CA SER A 222 -11.53 2.13 1.26
C SER A 222 -11.79 0.69 0.81
N ASP A 223 -13.04 0.26 0.81
CA ASP A 223 -13.43 -1.10 0.38
C ASP A 223 -13.76 -1.18 -1.12
N CYS A 224 -14.20 -0.08 -1.73
CA CYS A 224 -14.70 -0.06 -3.10
C CYS A 224 -13.56 -0.11 -4.12
N HIS A 225 -13.52 -1.16 -4.96
CA HIS A 225 -12.55 -1.29 -6.07
C HIS A 225 -12.79 -0.34 -7.25
N ALA A 226 -13.71 0.63 -7.13
CA ALA A 226 -14.04 1.61 -8.15
C ALA A 226 -14.22 1.04 -9.58
N CYS A 227 -14.76 -0.17 -9.72
CA CYS A 227 -14.85 -0.87 -11.01
C CYS A 227 -16.02 -0.41 -11.92
N GLY A 228 -16.88 0.50 -11.45
CA GLY A 228 -18.00 1.06 -12.22
C GLY A 228 -19.20 0.14 -12.48
N ARG A 229 -19.14 -1.16 -12.16
CA ARG A 229 -20.22 -2.13 -12.46
C ARG A 229 -21.58 -1.76 -11.85
N CYS A 230 -21.59 -1.12 -10.69
CA CYS A 230 -22.80 -0.67 -9.99
C CYS A 230 -23.21 0.76 -10.32
N SER A 231 -22.48 1.49 -11.18
CA SER A 231 -22.81 2.88 -11.50
C SER A 231 -24.22 3.00 -12.06
N GLY A 232 -24.95 4.05 -11.66
CA GLY A 232 -26.30 4.36 -12.15
C GLY A 232 -27.41 3.46 -11.60
N GLN A 233 -27.09 2.44 -10.78
CA GLN A 233 -28.08 1.56 -10.17
C GLN A 233 -29.07 2.36 -9.33
N ARG A 234 -30.36 2.26 -9.67
CA ARG A 234 -31.48 2.93 -8.97
C ARG A 234 -31.36 4.46 -8.88
N GLU A 235 -30.54 5.10 -9.72
CA GLU A 235 -30.06 6.48 -9.54
C GLU A 235 -29.40 6.77 -8.16
N ALA A 236 -29.11 5.71 -7.40
CA ALA A 236 -28.57 5.77 -6.04
C ALA A 236 -27.04 5.69 -6.02
N VAL A 237 -26.42 5.02 -7.00
CA VAL A 237 -24.97 4.86 -7.07
C VAL A 237 -24.37 5.82 -8.09
N GLN A 238 -23.51 6.74 -7.62
CA GLN A 238 -22.98 7.80 -8.47
C GLN A 238 -21.46 7.98 -8.31
N LEU A 239 -20.77 8.25 -9.41
CA LEU A 239 -19.36 8.65 -9.37
C LEU A 239 -19.29 10.15 -9.14
N ILE A 240 -18.79 10.56 -7.98
CA ILE A 240 -18.75 11.98 -7.57
C ILE A 240 -17.38 12.39 -7.06
N ALA A 241 -17.11 13.70 -7.16
CA ALA A 241 -15.99 14.31 -6.48
C ALA A 241 -16.34 14.60 -5.01
N ARG A 242 -15.33 14.46 -4.15
CA ARG A 242 -15.35 14.82 -2.73
C ARG A 242 -14.04 15.49 -2.35
N SER A 243 -14.02 16.17 -1.21
CA SER A 243 -12.75 16.58 -0.62
C SER A 243 -11.96 15.35 -0.17
N SER A 244 -10.65 15.33 -0.45
CA SER A 244 -9.72 14.30 0.06
C SER A 244 -9.69 14.19 1.58
N ASN A 245 -10.19 15.21 2.28
CA ASN A 245 -10.27 15.23 3.74
C ASN A 245 -11.55 14.57 4.28
N GLN A 246 -12.59 14.46 3.46
CA GLN A 246 -13.95 14.17 3.92
C GLN A 246 -14.06 12.78 4.58
N GLU A 247 -13.50 11.73 3.98
CA GLU A 247 -13.57 10.38 4.56
C GLU A 247 -12.79 10.30 5.87
N ILE A 248 -11.62 10.94 5.96
CA ILE A 248 -10.82 10.93 7.20
C ILE A 248 -11.53 11.71 8.31
N LEU A 249 -12.02 12.93 8.02
CA LEU A 249 -12.65 13.80 9.02
C LEU A 249 -13.96 13.24 9.56
N HIS A 250 -14.75 12.54 8.74
CA HIS A 250 -16.05 11.98 9.13
C HIS A 250 -16.02 10.49 9.48
N ALA A 251 -14.85 9.83 9.45
CA ALA A 251 -14.75 8.44 9.86
C ALA A 251 -15.09 8.28 11.35
N THR A 252 -16.07 7.46 11.69
CA THR A 252 -16.43 7.12 13.07
C THR A 252 -15.85 5.78 13.48
N GLU A 253 -15.77 5.50 14.78
CA GLU A 253 -15.29 4.22 15.31
C GLU A 253 -16.04 3.01 14.72
N ASP A 254 -17.36 3.12 14.55
CA ASP A 254 -18.18 2.06 13.96
C ASP A 254 -17.79 1.71 12.52
N ASN A 255 -17.17 2.63 11.80
CA ASN A 255 -16.76 2.45 10.40
C ASN A 255 -15.24 2.21 10.26
N LEU A 256 -14.50 2.11 11.36
CA LEU A 256 -13.04 1.99 11.36
C LEU A 256 -12.58 0.67 11.95
N SER A 257 -11.74 -0.04 11.19
CA SER A 257 -11.06 -1.22 11.69
C SER A 257 -9.85 -0.82 12.53
N PRO A 258 -9.62 -1.40 13.72
CA PRO A 258 -8.39 -1.17 14.47
C PRO A 258 -7.15 -1.68 13.71
N TRP A 259 -7.33 -2.56 12.72
CA TRP A 259 -6.26 -3.01 11.84
C TRP A 259 -5.78 -1.92 10.88
N ASP A 260 -6.63 -0.96 10.51
CA ASP A 260 -6.22 0.16 9.65
C ASP A 260 -5.20 1.04 10.39
N ALA A 261 -5.46 1.34 11.67
CA ALA A 261 -4.53 2.06 12.53
C ALA A 261 -3.23 1.27 12.74
N ARG A 262 -3.31 -0.03 13.05
CA ARG A 262 -2.11 -0.86 13.23
C ARG A 262 -1.28 -0.96 11.97
N LEU A 263 -1.92 -1.16 10.81
CA LEU A 263 -1.25 -1.20 9.53
C LEU A 263 -0.58 0.13 9.22
N LEU A 264 -1.25 1.26 9.47
CA LEU A 264 -0.66 2.57 9.22
C LEU A 264 0.57 2.81 10.11
N LEU A 265 0.46 2.57 11.42
CA LEU A 265 1.54 2.89 12.37
C LEU A 265 2.71 1.90 12.30
N PHE A 266 2.43 0.59 12.36
CA PHE A 266 3.48 -0.44 12.45
C PHE A 266 3.91 -0.94 11.07
N GLY A 267 3.00 -1.02 10.09
CA GLY A 267 3.30 -1.51 8.76
C GLY A 267 3.83 -0.41 7.84
N VAL A 268 2.98 0.56 7.50
CA VAL A 268 3.27 1.60 6.51
C VAL A 268 4.33 2.58 7.00
N ILE A 269 4.22 3.06 8.24
CA ILE A 269 5.17 4.02 8.78
C ILE A 269 6.36 3.32 9.42
N GLY A 270 6.15 2.34 10.31
CA GLY A 270 7.24 1.65 11.00
C GLY A 270 8.05 0.74 10.07
N LEU A 271 7.45 -0.38 9.65
CA LEU A 271 8.14 -1.43 8.92
C LEU A 271 8.61 -0.99 7.53
N ALA A 272 7.75 -0.34 6.73
CA ALA A 272 8.11 0.05 5.37
C ALA A 272 9.22 1.12 5.37
N MET A 273 9.19 2.08 6.30
CA MET A 273 10.28 3.04 6.44
C MET A 273 11.59 2.32 6.82
N GLY A 274 11.56 1.40 7.79
CA GLY A 274 12.71 0.55 8.11
C GLY A 274 13.22 -0.25 6.90
N ALA A 275 12.32 -0.80 6.09
CA ALA A 275 12.64 -1.54 4.88
C ALA A 275 13.30 -0.67 3.79
N PHE A 276 13.02 0.64 3.74
CA PHE A 276 13.71 1.57 2.84
C PHE A 276 15.02 2.11 3.41
N GLN A 277 15.20 2.04 4.73
CA GLN A 277 16.30 2.69 5.46
C GLN A 277 17.49 1.78 5.75
N TRP A 278 17.27 0.48 5.93
CA TRP A 278 18.28 -0.41 6.50
C TRP A 278 19.59 -0.44 5.71
N THR A 279 19.53 -0.34 4.38
CA THR A 279 20.71 -0.36 3.49
C THR A 279 21.62 0.85 3.66
N VAL A 280 21.10 1.98 4.13
CA VAL A 280 21.84 3.23 4.31
C VAL A 280 22.02 3.60 5.80
N SER A 281 21.57 2.75 6.72
CA SER A 281 21.54 3.08 8.14
C SER A 281 22.85 2.75 8.86
N PRO A 282 23.55 3.73 9.45
CA PRO A 282 24.72 3.48 10.29
C PRO A 282 24.40 2.60 11.50
N TRP A 283 23.16 2.66 12.00
CA TRP A 283 22.70 1.83 13.11
C TRP A 283 22.59 0.36 12.73
N PHE A 284 22.18 0.06 11.49
CA PHE A 284 22.19 -1.31 10.97
C PHE A 284 23.61 -1.84 10.87
N ILE A 285 24.53 -1.04 10.34
CA ILE A 285 25.95 -1.38 10.23
C ILE A 285 26.54 -1.66 11.62
N ALA A 286 26.29 -0.79 12.59
CA ALA A 286 26.74 -0.96 13.96
C ALA A 286 26.18 -2.24 14.60
N LEU A 287 24.87 -2.50 14.46
CA LEU A 287 24.23 -3.72 14.95
C LEU A 287 24.92 -4.97 14.36
N LYS A 288 25.08 -5.03 13.04
CA LYS A 288 25.71 -6.15 12.35
C LYS A 288 27.15 -6.35 12.83
N GLN A 289 27.93 -5.27 12.91
CA GLN A 289 29.32 -5.32 13.38
C GLN A 289 29.43 -5.81 14.82
N SER A 290 28.58 -5.33 15.73
CA SER A 290 28.57 -5.76 17.13
C SER A 290 28.19 -7.24 17.26
N LEU A 291 27.19 -7.71 16.50
CA LEU A 291 26.81 -9.13 16.49
C LEU A 291 27.92 -10.02 15.92
N ALA A 292 28.55 -9.58 14.82
CA ALA A 292 29.68 -10.31 14.22
C ALA A 292 30.86 -10.41 15.20
N GLN A 293 31.24 -9.30 15.84
CA GLN A 293 32.31 -9.28 16.84
C GLN A 293 32.01 -10.20 18.02
N TRP A 294 30.76 -10.18 18.51
CA TRP A 294 30.33 -11.06 19.60
C TRP A 294 30.41 -12.53 19.22
N LEU A 295 29.94 -12.90 18.02
CA LEU A 295 29.99 -14.27 17.50
C LEU A 295 31.43 -14.78 17.34
N VAL A 296 32.31 -13.96 16.76
CA VAL A 296 33.73 -14.30 16.59
C VAL A 296 34.41 -14.45 17.95
N GLY A 297 34.11 -13.57 18.91
CA GLY A 297 34.66 -13.65 20.27
C GLY A 297 34.21 -14.88 21.06
N HIS A 298 33.10 -15.52 20.66
CA HIS A 298 32.60 -16.77 21.24
C HIS A 298 32.89 -18.00 20.35
N GLU A 299 33.71 -17.86 19.32
CA GLU A 299 34.07 -18.93 18.36
C GLU A 299 32.86 -19.56 17.64
N VAL A 300 31.77 -18.80 17.48
CA VAL A 300 30.54 -19.26 16.80
C VAL A 300 30.52 -18.76 15.34
N PHE A 301 31.01 -19.57 14.41
CA PHE A 301 31.19 -19.15 13.00
C PHE A 301 30.03 -19.52 12.07
N TRP A 302 29.15 -20.45 12.44
CA TRP A 302 28.07 -20.90 11.56
C TRP A 302 27.14 -19.77 11.07
N PRO A 303 26.81 -18.71 11.85
CA PRO A 303 25.92 -17.65 11.36
C PRO A 303 26.56 -16.76 10.29
N LEU A 304 27.88 -16.82 10.14
CA LEU A 304 28.63 -16.04 9.16
C LEU A 304 28.65 -16.72 7.79
N GLN A 305 28.19 -17.98 7.70
CA GLN A 305 28.10 -18.71 6.44
C GLN A 305 26.96 -18.18 5.57
N ASP A 306 27.19 -18.14 4.27
CA ASP A 306 26.31 -17.67 3.19
C ASP A 306 25.66 -18.84 2.42
N ASN A 307 25.62 -20.04 3.03
CA ASN A 307 25.12 -21.29 2.45
C ASN A 307 23.58 -21.38 2.36
N VAL A 308 22.89 -20.25 2.38
CA VAL A 308 21.43 -20.17 2.40
C VAL A 308 20.90 -20.13 0.98
N PRO A 309 19.86 -20.90 0.63
CA PRO A 309 19.33 -20.89 -0.72
C PRO A 309 18.68 -19.53 -1.06
N TRP A 310 18.78 -19.14 -2.34
CA TRP A 310 18.32 -17.85 -2.89
C TRP A 310 16.85 -17.51 -2.60
N TRP A 311 16.00 -18.53 -2.40
CA TRP A 311 14.57 -18.36 -2.11
C TRP A 311 14.30 -18.04 -0.64
N LEU A 312 15.29 -18.14 0.24
CA LEU A 312 15.18 -17.79 1.66
C LEU A 312 15.95 -16.52 1.99
N LEU A 313 17.21 -16.45 1.55
CA LEU A 313 18.06 -15.25 1.63
C LEU A 313 18.73 -15.03 0.27
N THR A 314 19.03 -13.78 -0.06
CA THR A 314 19.78 -13.42 -1.28
C THR A 314 21.06 -14.26 -1.41
N HIS A 315 21.21 -14.99 -2.51
CA HIS A 315 22.37 -15.85 -2.77
C HIS A 315 22.66 -15.92 -4.27
N TYR A 316 23.45 -14.95 -4.75
CA TYR A 316 23.88 -14.81 -6.14
C TYR A 316 25.42 -14.65 -6.19
N PRO A 317 26.18 -15.75 -5.97
CA PRO A 317 27.64 -15.70 -5.88
C PRO A 317 28.30 -15.19 -7.17
N ALA A 318 27.65 -15.37 -8.33
CA ALA A 318 28.13 -14.85 -9.61
C ALA A 318 28.25 -13.31 -9.66
N LEU A 319 27.50 -12.60 -8.79
CA LEU A 319 27.51 -11.13 -8.68
C LEU A 319 28.15 -10.65 -7.38
N ASN A 320 28.78 -11.55 -6.61
CA ASN A 320 29.30 -11.29 -5.26
C ASN A 320 28.24 -10.71 -4.29
N ASP A 321 26.97 -11.07 -4.48
CA ASP A 321 25.88 -10.64 -3.62
C ASP A 321 25.22 -11.85 -2.96
N SER A 322 25.56 -12.08 -1.70
CA SER A 322 25.04 -13.17 -0.89
C SER A 322 24.91 -12.72 0.56
N PHE A 323 23.82 -13.13 1.19
CA PHE A 323 23.54 -12.86 2.59
C PHE A 323 23.89 -14.07 3.45
N SER A 324 24.61 -13.82 4.52
CA SER A 324 24.82 -14.78 5.59
C SER A 324 23.57 -14.94 6.46
N TRP A 325 23.54 -15.99 7.30
CA TRP A 325 22.50 -16.10 8.34
C TRP A 325 22.45 -14.88 9.27
N LEU A 326 23.62 -14.31 9.58
CA LEU A 326 23.74 -13.09 10.37
C LEU A 326 23.11 -11.89 9.66
N ASP A 327 23.26 -11.78 8.34
CA ASP A 327 22.59 -10.73 7.55
C ASP A 327 21.08 -10.86 7.63
N GLY A 328 20.56 -12.05 7.38
CA GLY A 328 19.12 -12.34 7.49
C GLY A 328 18.57 -11.99 8.88
N LEU A 329 19.26 -12.44 9.94
CA LEU A 329 18.88 -12.12 11.33
C LEU A 329 18.94 -10.61 11.60
N SER A 330 19.99 -9.93 11.17
CA SER A 330 20.18 -8.49 11.38
C SER A 330 19.08 -7.68 10.68
N ILE A 331 18.70 -8.07 9.45
CA ILE A 331 17.62 -7.43 8.70
C ILE A 331 16.30 -7.62 9.45
N VAL A 332 15.98 -8.84 9.89
CA VAL A 332 14.75 -9.13 10.66
C VAL A 332 14.69 -8.31 11.95
N LEU A 333 15.80 -8.28 12.71
CA LEU A 333 15.89 -7.52 13.95
C LEU A 333 15.71 -6.02 13.70
N TYR A 334 16.40 -5.46 12.70
CA TYR A 334 16.31 -4.03 12.40
C TYR A 334 14.92 -3.61 11.92
N LEU A 335 14.31 -4.35 10.98
CA LEU A 335 12.96 -4.08 10.49
C LEU A 335 11.92 -4.19 11.61
N SER A 336 12.02 -5.23 12.44
CA SER A 336 11.12 -5.44 13.57
C SER A 336 11.29 -4.36 14.63
N ALA A 337 12.52 -3.98 14.94
CA ALA A 337 12.83 -2.89 15.88
C ALA A 337 12.30 -1.56 15.35
N SER A 338 12.51 -1.25 14.07
CA SER A 338 11.97 -0.05 13.42
C SER A 338 10.44 0.00 13.53
N ALA A 339 9.76 -1.11 13.21
CA ALA A 339 8.32 -1.23 13.36
C ALA A 339 7.84 -1.02 14.80
N LEU A 340 8.53 -1.59 15.79
CA LEU A 340 8.15 -1.48 17.19
C LEU A 340 8.44 -0.10 17.78
N VAL A 341 9.60 0.49 17.48
CA VAL A 341 10.02 1.80 18.00
C VAL A 341 9.15 2.90 17.42
N LEU A 342 9.01 2.96 16.10
CA LEU A 342 8.22 3.99 15.43
C LEU A 342 6.72 3.76 15.64
N GLY A 343 6.24 2.54 15.41
CA GLY A 343 4.83 2.20 15.60
C GLY A 343 4.38 2.34 17.05
N GLY A 344 5.21 1.90 18.00
CA GLY A 344 4.98 2.05 19.44
C GLY A 344 5.03 3.50 19.89
N GLY A 345 6.03 4.27 19.44
CA GLY A 345 6.16 5.70 19.73
C GLY A 345 4.93 6.48 19.23
N LEU A 346 4.50 6.23 18.00
CA LEU A 346 3.29 6.85 17.44
C LEU A 346 2.02 6.43 18.18
N LEU A 347 1.90 5.14 18.55
CA LEU A 347 0.77 4.65 19.33
C LEU A 347 0.68 5.37 20.68
N ILE A 348 1.80 5.54 21.37
CA ILE A 348 1.88 6.25 22.65
C ILE A 348 1.48 7.72 22.47
N LEU A 349 2.06 8.41 21.48
CA LEU A 349 1.78 9.82 21.20
C LEU A 349 0.30 10.05 20.80
N LEU A 350 -0.27 9.17 19.98
CA LEU A 350 -1.67 9.27 19.57
C LEU A 350 -2.65 8.96 20.71
N ARG A 351 -2.32 7.98 21.56
CA ARG A 351 -3.11 7.71 22.78
C ARG A 351 -2.99 8.86 23.79
N ALA A 352 -1.82 9.47 23.92
CA ALA A 352 -1.64 10.67 24.73
C ALA A 352 -2.48 11.82 24.18
N ALA A 353 -2.45 12.06 22.86
CA ALA A 353 -3.27 13.08 22.20
C ALA A 353 -4.77 12.85 22.46
N ALA A 354 -5.27 11.63 22.31
CA ALA A 354 -6.66 11.27 22.59
C ALA A 354 -7.06 11.52 24.06
N ARG A 355 -6.19 11.14 25.01
CA ARG A 355 -6.41 11.41 26.44
C ARG A 355 -6.42 12.90 26.77
N LEU A 356 -5.51 13.68 26.19
CA LEU A 356 -5.44 15.14 26.38
C LEU A 356 -6.64 15.85 25.76
N ALA A 357 -7.17 15.33 24.64
CA ALA A 357 -8.42 15.78 24.04
C ALA A 357 -9.64 15.50 24.93
N GLY A 358 -9.55 14.53 25.85
CA GLY A 358 -10.61 14.16 26.78
C GLY A 358 -11.46 12.97 26.32
N ASP A 359 -11.10 12.32 25.22
CA ASP A 359 -11.78 11.15 24.67
C ASP A 359 -10.75 10.09 24.24
N PRO A 360 -10.53 9.01 25.02
CA PRO A 360 -9.60 7.95 24.66
C PRO A 360 -9.95 7.22 23.36
N ALA A 361 -11.22 7.23 22.96
CA ALA A 361 -11.71 6.51 21.79
C ALA A 361 -11.28 7.20 20.47
N LEU A 362 -10.98 8.50 20.54
CA LEU A 362 -10.39 9.33 19.49
C LEU A 362 -9.02 8.86 18.98
N TYR A 363 -8.38 7.85 19.57
CA TYR A 363 -7.06 7.40 19.11
C TYR A 363 -7.09 6.81 17.68
N VAL A 364 -8.09 5.98 17.33
CA VAL A 364 -8.19 5.35 15.99
C VAL A 364 -8.49 6.41 14.94
N PRO A 365 -9.59 7.17 15.07
CA PRO A 365 -9.82 8.47 14.45
C PRO A 365 -8.58 9.35 14.18
N LEU A 366 -7.75 9.63 15.19
CA LEU A 366 -6.54 10.45 15.04
C LEU A 366 -5.42 9.74 14.29
N SER A 367 -5.25 8.43 14.44
CA SER A 367 -4.21 7.69 13.72
C SER A 367 -4.32 7.85 12.21
N LEU A 368 -5.55 7.87 11.67
CA LEU A 368 -5.81 8.04 10.24
C LEU A 368 -5.43 9.42 9.72
N THR A 369 -5.25 10.43 10.57
CA THR A 369 -4.80 11.74 10.11
C THR A 369 -3.34 11.70 9.65
N LEU A 370 -2.58 10.64 9.99
CA LEU A 370 -1.24 10.37 9.47
C LEU A 370 -1.23 9.69 8.10
N THR A 371 -2.40 9.39 7.52
CA THR A 371 -2.48 8.75 6.19
C THR A 371 -1.77 9.54 5.09
N PRO A 372 -1.87 10.88 4.99
CA PRO A 372 -1.11 11.65 4.01
C PRO A 372 0.40 11.47 4.17
N LEU A 373 0.89 11.44 5.41
CA LEU A 373 2.31 11.24 5.70
C LEU A 373 2.78 9.82 5.36
N GLY A 374 1.99 8.80 5.70
CA GLY A 374 2.25 7.42 5.28
C GLY A 374 2.24 7.26 3.75
N ALA A 375 1.31 7.93 3.07
CA ALA A 375 1.24 7.93 1.60
C ALA A 375 2.47 8.56 0.95
N ALA A 376 2.88 9.73 1.43
CA ALA A 376 4.09 10.40 0.97
C ALA A 376 5.33 9.54 1.22
N GLY A 377 5.45 8.94 2.41
CA GLY A 377 6.55 8.03 2.73
C GLY A 377 6.65 6.83 1.78
N LEU A 378 5.54 6.13 1.52
CA LEU A 378 5.52 5.03 0.56
C LEU A 378 5.89 5.46 -0.86
N PHE A 379 5.39 6.61 -1.31
CA PHE A 379 5.72 7.16 -2.62
C PHE A 379 7.21 7.51 -2.73
N LEU A 380 7.79 8.13 -1.69
CA LEU A 380 9.21 8.49 -1.61
C LEU A 380 10.12 7.27 -1.56
N GLY A 381 9.75 6.24 -0.78
CA GLY A 381 10.48 4.99 -0.69
C GLY A 381 10.49 4.22 -2.02
N LEU A 382 9.33 4.03 -2.65
CA LEU A 382 9.26 3.31 -3.94
C LEU A 382 9.91 4.09 -5.09
N SER A 383 9.80 5.41 -5.10
CA SER A 383 10.48 6.24 -6.11
C SER A 383 11.99 6.31 -5.92
N ALA A 384 12.53 5.87 -4.77
CA ALA A 384 13.97 5.78 -4.57
C ALA A 384 14.63 4.82 -5.58
N THR A 385 13.96 3.71 -5.91
CA THR A 385 14.44 2.77 -6.94
C THR A 385 14.47 3.43 -8.32
N THR A 386 13.42 4.18 -8.68
CA THR A 386 13.38 4.96 -9.93
C THR A 386 14.54 5.95 -10.00
N VAL A 387 14.78 6.70 -8.92
CA VAL A 387 15.87 7.69 -8.85
C VAL A 387 17.24 7.01 -8.90
N LYS A 388 17.41 5.86 -8.23
CA LYS A 388 18.64 5.04 -8.26
C LYS A 388 18.94 4.64 -9.71
N LEU A 389 17.99 4.01 -10.39
CA LEU A 389 18.14 3.53 -11.77
C LEU A 389 18.43 4.69 -12.75
N LEU A 390 17.73 5.82 -12.64
CA LEU A 390 17.97 6.98 -13.50
C LEU A 390 19.33 7.65 -13.26
N ARG A 391 19.84 7.64 -12.01
CA ARG A 391 21.19 8.13 -11.72
C ARG A 391 22.28 7.26 -12.32
N TYR A 392 22.08 5.93 -12.37
CA TYR A 392 23.02 5.03 -13.06
C TYR A 392 23.13 5.33 -14.57
N GLU A 393 22.08 5.88 -15.20
CA GLU A 393 22.13 6.36 -16.59
C GLU A 393 22.82 7.73 -16.74
N GLY A 394 23.38 8.30 -15.67
CA GLY A 394 24.10 9.57 -15.70
C GLY A 394 23.21 10.82 -15.63
N LEU A 395 21.91 10.69 -15.35
CA LEU A 395 21.02 11.84 -15.19
C LEU A 395 21.25 12.54 -13.84
N LEU A 396 21.65 13.80 -13.88
CA LEU A 396 21.76 14.66 -12.72
C LEU A 396 20.36 15.08 -12.24
N LEU A 397 19.88 14.39 -11.20
CA LEU A 397 18.56 14.58 -10.61
C LEU A 397 18.59 15.49 -9.38
N GLU A 398 19.16 16.69 -9.52
CA GLU A 398 19.29 17.65 -8.40
C GLU A 398 17.92 18.13 -7.87
N TRP A 399 16.93 18.28 -8.75
CA TRP A 399 15.56 18.69 -8.40
C TRP A 399 14.83 17.70 -7.49
N VAL A 400 15.30 16.44 -7.41
CA VAL A 400 14.63 15.39 -6.64
C VAL A 400 14.70 15.70 -5.15
N GLN A 401 15.84 16.14 -4.63
CA GLN A 401 15.98 16.41 -3.19
C GLN A 401 15.03 17.51 -2.69
N PRO A 402 14.93 18.71 -3.31
CA PRO A 402 13.95 19.70 -2.90
C PRO A 402 12.51 19.22 -3.12
N ALA A 403 12.21 18.44 -4.17
CA ALA A 403 10.88 17.87 -4.37
C ALA A 403 10.48 16.90 -3.24
N ARG A 404 11.42 16.06 -2.77
CA ARG A 404 11.21 15.17 -1.61
C ARG A 404 10.92 15.97 -0.34
N ALA A 405 11.67 17.04 -0.10
CA ALA A 405 11.47 17.91 1.05
C ALA A 405 10.09 18.59 1.02
N TRP A 406 9.69 19.17 -0.12
CA TRP A 406 8.37 19.78 -0.27
C TRP A 406 7.22 18.78 -0.09
N LEU A 407 7.36 17.56 -0.62
CA LEU A 407 6.35 16.53 -0.46
C LEU A 407 6.20 16.11 1.01
N LEU A 408 7.31 15.91 1.73
CA LEU A 408 7.29 15.57 3.16
C LEU A 408 6.70 16.70 4.01
N LEU A 409 7.14 17.94 3.80
CA LEU A 409 6.62 19.11 4.54
C LEU A 409 5.12 19.31 4.26
N GLY A 410 4.70 19.16 2.99
CA GLY A 410 3.29 19.22 2.60
C GLY A 410 2.47 18.12 3.28
N ALA A 411 2.98 16.89 3.33
CA ALA A 411 2.30 15.77 3.97
C ALA A 411 2.21 15.91 5.50
N ILE A 412 3.27 16.42 6.15
CA ILE A 412 3.27 16.77 7.58
C ILE A 412 2.23 17.85 7.86
N GLY A 413 2.26 18.96 7.10
CA GLY A 413 1.31 20.05 7.23
C GLY A 413 -0.13 19.58 7.03
N TRP A 414 -0.37 18.76 6.01
CA TRP A 414 -1.69 18.19 5.75
C TRP A 414 -2.17 17.30 6.90
N SER A 415 -1.30 16.43 7.42
CA SER A 415 -1.63 15.53 8.53
C SER A 415 -1.96 16.29 9.82
N LEU A 416 -1.22 17.36 10.12
CA LEU A 416 -1.49 18.25 11.25
C LEU A 416 -2.81 19.03 11.09
N LEU A 417 -3.07 19.56 9.90
CA LEU A 417 -4.31 20.25 9.58
C LEU A 417 -5.52 19.34 9.72
N LEU A 418 -5.41 18.07 9.29
CA LEU A 418 -6.46 17.06 9.48
C LEU A 418 -6.72 16.77 10.96
N GLY A 419 -5.66 16.56 11.74
CA GLY A 419 -5.76 16.35 13.19
C GLY A 419 -6.43 17.53 13.90
N TRP A 420 -6.02 18.76 13.58
CA TRP A 420 -6.59 19.96 14.16
C TRP A 420 -8.07 20.16 13.80
N LYS A 421 -8.42 20.02 12.51
CA LYS A 421 -9.81 20.12 12.04
C LYS A 421 -10.69 19.05 12.68
N ARG A 422 -10.18 17.83 12.81
CA ARG A 422 -10.92 16.74 13.45
C ARG A 422 -11.24 17.04 14.90
N MET A 423 -10.25 17.50 15.67
CA MET A 423 -10.49 17.87 17.06
C MET A 423 -11.47 19.04 17.19
N ALA A 424 -11.42 19.99 16.25
CA ALA A 424 -12.38 21.09 16.20
C ALA A 424 -13.82 20.61 15.89
N LEU A 425 -13.99 19.65 14.98
CA LEU A 425 -15.29 19.06 14.64
C LEU A 425 -15.93 18.31 15.81
N GLN A 426 -15.12 17.78 16.73
CA GLN A 426 -15.60 17.13 17.95
C GLN A 426 -15.89 18.12 19.10
N GLY A 427 -15.76 19.43 18.87
CA GLY A 427 -16.05 20.45 19.88
C GLY A 427 -15.02 20.50 21.02
N ILE A 428 -13.82 19.97 20.82
CA ILE A 428 -12.78 19.96 21.86
C ILE A 428 -12.31 21.41 22.13
N PRO A 429 -12.29 21.87 23.40
CA PRO A 429 -11.91 23.24 23.73
C PRO A 429 -10.44 23.52 23.39
N LEU A 430 -10.14 24.78 23.07
CA LEU A 430 -8.82 25.22 22.62
C LEU A 430 -7.64 24.73 23.48
N PRO A 431 -7.64 24.80 24.83
CA PRO A 431 -6.49 24.35 25.62
C PRO A 431 -6.21 22.85 25.46
N ARG A 432 -7.24 22.00 25.51
CA ARG A 432 -7.12 20.55 25.31
C ARG A 432 -6.69 20.22 23.88
N ARG A 433 -7.24 20.93 22.90
CA ARG A 433 -6.87 20.81 21.49
C ARG A 433 -5.41 21.20 21.24
N SER A 434 -4.90 22.24 21.88
CA SER A 434 -3.48 22.62 21.78
C SER A 434 -2.56 21.57 22.39
N ALA A 435 -2.90 21.04 23.57
CA ALA A 435 -2.13 19.97 24.20
C ALA A 435 -2.10 18.69 23.35
N ALA A 436 -3.26 18.25 22.85
CA ALA A 436 -3.34 17.12 21.91
C ALA A 436 -2.63 17.42 20.58
N GLY A 437 -2.70 18.67 20.10
CA GLY A 437 -1.99 19.16 18.93
C GLY A 437 -0.47 19.08 19.07
N ALA A 438 0.08 19.33 20.25
CA ALA A 438 1.51 19.16 20.52
C ALA A 438 1.94 17.69 20.39
N CYS A 439 1.14 16.73 20.90
CA CYS A 439 1.40 15.31 20.69
C CYS A 439 1.33 14.91 19.21
N LEU A 440 0.38 15.47 18.44
CA LEU A 440 0.32 15.25 17.00
C LEU A 440 1.52 15.85 16.26
N LEU A 441 2.00 17.02 16.68
CA LEU A 441 3.22 17.62 16.15
C LEU A 441 4.43 16.71 16.39
N LEU A 442 4.61 16.21 17.62
CA LEU A 442 5.67 15.26 17.95
C LEU A 442 5.56 13.97 17.12
N ALA A 443 4.35 13.45 16.91
CA ALA A 443 4.14 12.26 16.09
C ALA A 443 4.56 12.48 14.62
N ASN A 444 4.19 13.63 14.03
CA ASN A 444 4.61 13.97 12.68
C ASN A 444 6.12 14.26 12.59
N ALA A 445 6.68 14.92 13.61
CA ALA A 445 8.11 15.20 13.70
C ALA A 445 8.94 13.91 13.80
N LEU A 446 8.48 12.90 14.55
CA LEU A 446 9.15 11.60 14.64
C LEU A 446 9.27 10.92 13.27
N VAL A 447 8.18 10.91 12.48
CA VAL A 447 8.18 10.33 11.13
C VAL A 447 9.00 11.18 10.15
N GLY A 448 8.85 12.50 10.23
CA GLY A 448 9.63 13.44 9.41
C GLY A 448 11.13 13.32 9.67
N TYR A 449 11.53 13.16 10.93
CA TYR A 449 12.92 12.93 11.33
C TYR A 449 13.45 11.60 10.79
N GLY A 450 12.64 10.54 10.84
CA GLY A 450 12.98 9.25 10.21
C GLY A 450 13.32 9.41 8.72
N TRP A 451 12.46 10.05 7.94
CA TRP A 451 12.75 10.32 6.52
C TRP A 451 13.92 11.28 6.31
N TRP A 452 14.09 12.26 7.21
CA TRP A 452 15.20 13.19 7.13
C TRP A 452 16.55 12.50 7.29
N LEU A 453 16.65 11.56 8.24
CA LEU A 453 17.84 10.74 8.43
C LEU A 453 18.22 9.99 7.15
N GLN A 454 17.25 9.36 6.48
CA GLN A 454 17.52 8.61 5.26
C GLN A 454 18.05 9.45 4.10
N PHE A 455 17.51 10.66 3.91
CA PHE A 455 17.79 11.46 2.70
C PHE A 455 18.91 12.49 2.88
N TRP A 456 19.12 12.96 4.11
CA TRP A 456 20.07 14.05 4.40
C TRP A 456 20.94 13.81 5.63
N GLY A 457 20.51 12.98 6.60
CA GLY A 457 21.21 12.80 7.87
C GLY A 457 22.31 11.72 7.84
N TRP A 458 22.07 10.62 7.14
CA TRP A 458 23.04 9.55 6.93
C TRP A 458 23.70 9.76 5.57
N ASN A 459 24.84 10.44 5.58
CA ASN A 459 25.72 10.59 4.42
C ASN A 459 26.99 9.78 4.63
#